data_AF-A0A9Q6MVQ2-F1
#
_entry.id   AF-A0A9Q6MVQ2-F1
#
_cell.length_a   1.000
_cell.length_b   1.000
_cell.length_c   1.000
_cell.angle_alpha   90.00
_cell.angle_beta   90.00
_cell.angle_gamma   90.00
#
_symmetry.space_group_name_H-M   'P 1'
#
loop_
_entity.id
_entity.type
_entity.pdbx_description
1 polymer ?
#
loop_
_entity_poly.entity_id
_entity_poly.type
_entity_poly.pdbx_seq_one_letter_code
_entity_poly.pdbx_strand_id
1 'polypeptide(L)'
;MDKGMLEMLKSRPLNILNVFLNNERSLSAKELSIIFKKTERTIRNDIKGINEFLSSNKFIEIQNHSGLYELKISNYSKEKIKEIVSVTTDEQYYNPDFRKEFIIINALMKTNSKKIYEVRQELKISKSTMDKDMRNIRDELKQ
;
A
#
# COMPACT_ATOMS: atom_id res chain seq x y z
N MET A 1 13.29 16.53 5.81
CA MET A 1 12.22 15.53 5.94
C MET A 1 12.68 14.52 6.99
N ASP A 2 11.89 14.34 8.04
CA ASP A 2 12.24 13.38 9.11
C ASP A 2 12.08 11.95 8.60
N LYS A 3 13.13 11.14 8.74
CA LYS A 3 13.14 9.72 8.37
C LYS A 3 12.06 8.94 9.13
N GLY A 4 11.72 9.37 10.35
CA GLY A 4 10.66 8.76 11.16
C GLY A 4 9.27 8.88 10.53
N MET A 5 8.96 10.01 9.88
CA MET A 5 7.65 10.22 9.24
C MET A 5 7.45 9.34 8.00
N LEU A 6 8.51 9.09 7.24
CA LEU A 6 8.48 8.17 6.09
C LEU A 6 8.33 6.71 6.53
N GLU A 7 8.98 6.32 7.62
CA GLU A 7 8.82 4.99 8.22
C GLU A 7 7.37 4.72 8.66
N MET A 8 6.63 5.76 9.10
CA MET A 8 5.22 5.66 9.50
C MET A 8 4.25 5.39 8.33
N LEU A 9 4.62 5.78 7.10
CA LEU A 9 3.80 5.50 5.91
C LEU A 9 3.96 4.08 5.36
N LYS A 10 4.90 3.29 5.88
CA LYS A 10 5.21 1.96 5.34
C LYS A 10 3.98 1.06 5.26
N SER A 11 3.81 0.42 4.10
CA SER A 11 2.80 -0.59 3.77
C SER A 11 1.36 -0.10 3.65
N ARG A 12 0.59 -0.09 4.75
CA ARG A 12 -0.87 0.09 4.72
C ARG A 12 -1.30 1.55 4.57
N PRO A 13 -0.79 2.53 5.34
CA PRO A 13 -1.13 3.93 5.15
C PRO A 13 -0.83 4.41 3.73
N LEU A 14 0.29 3.99 3.15
CA LEU A 14 0.56 4.30 1.76
C LEU A 14 -0.41 3.63 0.78
N ASN A 15 -0.75 2.35 0.96
CA ASN A 15 -1.74 1.72 0.08
C ASN A 15 -3.10 2.43 0.17
N ILE A 16 -3.48 2.94 1.35
CA ILE A 16 -4.66 3.79 1.52
C ILE A 16 -4.48 5.11 0.75
N LEU A 17 -3.33 5.77 0.87
CA LEU A 17 -3.04 7.00 0.10
C LEU A 17 -3.11 6.73 -1.41
N ASN A 18 -2.56 5.61 -1.90
CA ASN A 18 -2.63 5.21 -3.31
C ASN A 18 -4.08 5.00 -3.79
N VAL A 19 -4.98 4.52 -2.93
CA VAL A 19 -6.40 4.45 -3.27
C VAL A 19 -6.94 5.85 -3.54
N PHE A 20 -6.67 6.83 -2.67
CA PHE A 20 -7.10 8.21 -2.85
C PHE A 20 -6.42 8.91 -4.04
N LEU A 21 -5.15 8.62 -4.33
CA LEU A 21 -4.48 9.20 -5.48
C LEU A 21 -5.05 8.67 -6.81
N ASN A 22 -5.62 7.47 -6.84
CA ASN A 22 -6.12 6.82 -8.06
C ASN A 22 -7.65 6.77 -8.17
N ASN A 23 -8.39 7.20 -7.14
CA ASN A 23 -9.85 7.33 -7.17
C ASN A 23 -10.25 8.78 -6.93
N GLU A 24 -11.17 9.27 -7.76
CA GLU A 24 -11.78 10.61 -7.58
C GLU A 24 -13.02 10.57 -6.67
N ARG A 25 -13.43 9.39 -6.21
CA ARG A 25 -14.60 9.24 -5.33
C ARG A 25 -14.23 9.31 -3.84
N SER A 26 -15.16 9.81 -3.04
CA SER A 26 -15.05 9.73 -1.59
C SER A 26 -15.27 8.28 -1.09
N LEU A 27 -14.62 7.93 0.01
CA LEU A 27 -14.65 6.59 0.63
C LEU A 27 -14.96 6.67 2.11
N SER A 28 -15.82 5.80 2.61
CA SER A 28 -16.07 5.67 4.05
C SER A 28 -14.97 4.88 4.77
N ALA A 29 -14.84 5.09 6.08
CA ALA A 29 -13.98 4.25 6.92
C ALA A 29 -14.41 2.77 6.85
N LYS A 30 -15.70 2.49 6.71
CA LYS A 30 -16.25 1.14 6.58
C LYS A 30 -15.79 0.47 5.29
N GLU A 31 -15.89 1.14 4.14
CA GLU A 31 -15.39 0.60 2.86
C GLU A 31 -13.90 0.30 2.92
N LEU A 32 -13.10 1.25 3.40
CA LEU A 32 -11.66 1.05 3.59
C LEU A 32 -11.37 -0.09 4.58
N SER A 33 -12.16 -0.25 5.64
CA SER A 33 -11.99 -1.33 6.62
C SER A 33 -12.15 -2.72 5.98
N ILE A 34 -13.08 -2.85 5.03
CA ILE A 34 -13.34 -4.06 4.25
C ILE A 34 -12.17 -4.32 3.28
N ILE A 35 -11.77 -3.30 2.51
CA ILE A 35 -10.67 -3.39 1.53
C ILE A 35 -9.37 -3.85 2.22
N PHE A 36 -9.02 -3.22 3.34
CA PHE A 36 -7.75 -3.45 4.01
C PHE A 36 -7.81 -4.53 5.12
N LYS A 37 -8.98 -5.14 5.35
CA LYS A 37 -9.23 -6.14 6.41
C LYS A 37 -8.75 -5.65 7.79
N LYS A 38 -9.17 -4.43 8.15
CA LYS A 38 -8.85 -3.78 9.43
C LYS A 38 -10.11 -3.25 10.10
N THR A 39 -9.97 -2.83 11.35
CA THR A 39 -11.06 -2.11 12.03
C THR A 39 -11.14 -0.69 11.48
N GLU A 40 -12.33 -0.07 11.49
CA GLU A 40 -12.46 1.34 11.12
C GLU A 40 -11.60 2.25 12.00
N ARG A 41 -11.38 1.91 13.27
CA ARG A 41 -10.46 2.64 14.16
C ARG A 41 -9.03 2.63 13.61
N THR A 42 -8.56 1.48 13.13
CA THR A 42 -7.25 1.37 12.48
C THR A 42 -7.18 2.23 11.22
N ILE A 43 -8.22 2.19 10.37
CA ILE A 43 -8.29 3.03 9.16
C ILE A 43 -8.20 4.52 9.51
N ARG A 44 -8.94 4.97 10.53
CA ARG A 44 -8.90 6.37 10.98
C ARG A 44 -7.50 6.77 11.46
N ASN A 45 -6.80 5.88 12.17
CA ASN A 45 -5.43 6.12 12.59
C ASN A 45 -4.46 6.16 11.39
N ASP A 46 -4.64 5.28 10.40
CA ASP A 46 -3.82 5.31 9.19
C ASP A 46 -4.04 6.61 8.41
N ILE A 47 -5.28 7.06 8.25
CA ILE A 47 -5.63 8.34 7.61
C ILE A 47 -4.99 9.51 8.36
N LYS A 48 -4.97 9.48 9.69
CA LYS A 48 -4.29 10.51 10.49
C LYS A 48 -2.79 10.56 10.17
N GLY A 49 -2.11 9.42 10.11
CA GLY A 49 -0.69 9.36 9.73
C GLY A 49 -0.44 9.82 8.29
N ILE A 50 -1.37 9.55 7.37
CA ILE A 50 -1.31 10.07 5.99
C ILE A 50 -1.42 11.61 5.99
N ASN A 51 -2.37 12.17 6.74
CA ASN A 51 -2.54 13.62 6.82
C ASN A 51 -1.32 14.32 7.46
N GLU A 52 -0.72 13.71 8.48
CA GLU A 52 0.55 14.19 9.05
C GLU A 52 1.65 14.24 7.98
N PHE A 53 1.78 13.20 7.14
CA PHE A 53 2.70 13.21 6.01
C PHE A 53 2.38 14.29 4.98
N LEU A 54 1.13 14.40 4.56
CA LEU A 54 0.70 15.37 3.54
C LEU A 54 0.98 16.79 4.01
N SER A 55 0.59 17.11 5.25
CA SER A 55 0.77 18.42 5.87
C SER A 55 2.25 18.80 6.01
N SER A 56 3.10 17.88 6.48
CA SER A 56 4.55 18.09 6.57
C SER A 56 5.24 18.33 5.23
N ASN A 57 4.65 17.85 4.13
CA ASN A 57 5.12 18.09 2.77
C ASN A 57 4.33 19.19 2.04
N LYS A 58 3.50 19.96 2.76
CA LYS A 58 2.69 21.07 2.24
C LYS A 58 1.69 20.66 1.15
N PHE A 59 1.20 19.43 1.22
CA PHE A 59 0.10 18.95 0.38
C PHE A 59 -1.25 19.11 1.10
N ILE A 60 -2.31 19.13 0.30
CA ILE A 60 -3.69 19.11 0.81
C ILE A 60 -3.93 17.76 1.51
N GLU A 61 -4.50 17.80 2.72
CA GLU A 61 -4.87 16.63 3.51
C GLU A 61 -6.14 15.94 2.99
N ILE A 62 -6.30 14.66 3.32
CA ILE A 62 -7.57 13.94 3.14
C ILE A 62 -8.62 14.58 4.06
N GLN A 63 -9.70 15.08 3.48
CA GLN A 63 -10.80 15.72 4.19
C GLN A 63 -11.87 14.69 4.55
N ASN A 64 -12.55 14.89 5.68
CA ASN A 64 -13.69 14.08 6.10
C ASN A 64 -14.97 14.91 6.09
N HIS A 65 -15.94 14.53 5.26
CA HIS A 65 -17.27 15.11 5.20
C HIS A 65 -18.30 14.06 5.61
N SER A 66 -18.81 14.17 6.83
CA SER A 66 -19.87 13.29 7.36
C SER A 66 -19.56 11.78 7.28
N GLY A 67 -18.30 11.40 7.49
CA GLY A 67 -17.86 10.00 7.46
C GLY A 67 -17.32 9.53 6.10
N LEU A 68 -17.31 10.41 5.09
CA LEU A 68 -16.71 10.18 3.78
C LEU A 68 -15.40 10.94 3.66
N TYR A 69 -14.35 10.21 3.31
CA TYR A 69 -12.99 10.72 3.13
C TYR A 69 -12.73 11.03 1.65
N GLU A 70 -12.07 12.14 1.35
CA GLU A 70 -11.74 12.57 -0.01
C GLU A 70 -10.40 13.31 -0.06
N LEU A 71 -9.63 13.11 -1.13
CA LEU A 71 -8.40 13.84 -1.39
C LEU A 71 -8.52 14.63 -2.71
N LYS A 72 -8.84 15.92 -2.61
CA LYS A 72 -8.88 16.81 -3.77
C LYS A 72 -7.49 17.40 -4.00
N ILE A 73 -6.80 16.91 -5.03
CA ILE A 73 -5.42 17.30 -5.31
C ILE A 73 -5.19 17.53 -6.80
N SER A 74 -4.29 18.46 -7.14
CA SER A 74 -3.90 18.71 -8.53
C SER A 74 -3.05 17.56 -9.10
N ASN A 75 -3.06 17.39 -10.42
CA ASN A 75 -2.17 16.42 -11.10
C ASN A 75 -0.69 16.66 -10.78
N TYR A 76 -0.27 17.93 -10.70
CA TYR A 76 1.10 18.30 -10.34
C TYR A 76 1.47 17.79 -8.93
N SER A 77 0.62 18.06 -7.95
CA SER A 77 0.86 17.63 -6.56
C SER A 77 0.77 16.11 -6.42
N LYS A 78 -0.11 15.44 -7.18
CA LYS A 78 -0.20 13.97 -7.25
C LYS A 78 1.11 13.36 -7.75
N GLU A 79 1.69 13.87 -8.85
CA GLU A 79 2.98 13.38 -9.36
C GLU A 79 4.12 13.66 -8.39
N LYS A 80 4.12 14.81 -7.69
CA LYS A 80 5.10 15.10 -6.64
C LYS A 80 5.01 14.15 -5.45
N ILE A 81 3.79 13.82 -5.00
CA ILE A 81 3.60 12.80 -3.94
C ILE A 81 4.13 11.46 -4.42
N LYS A 82 3.79 11.04 -5.64
CA LYS A 82 4.29 9.79 -6.21
C LYS A 82 5.81 9.76 -6.29
N GLU A 83 6.46 10.87 -6.65
CA GLU A 83 7.93 11.00 -6.67
C GLU A 83 8.53 10.85 -5.27
N ILE A 84 7.98 11.55 -4.27
CA ILE A 84 8.45 11.46 -2.88
C ILE A 84 8.31 10.03 -2.35
N VAL A 85 7.18 9.40 -2.64
CA VAL A 85 6.90 8.02 -2.26
C VAL A 85 7.83 7.07 -3.02
N SER A 86 7.92 7.16 -4.35
CA SER A 86 8.71 6.25 -5.19
C SER A 86 10.23 6.36 -4.99
N VAL A 87 10.73 7.56 -4.70
CA VAL A 87 12.15 7.79 -4.36
C VAL A 87 12.51 7.12 -3.03
N THR A 88 11.53 6.85 -2.17
CA THR A 88 11.80 6.22 -0.88
C THR A 88 11.70 4.71 -0.90
N THR A 89 11.17 4.08 -1.95
CA THR A 89 10.72 2.70 -1.80
C THR A 89 10.73 1.81 -3.05
N ASP A 90 11.43 0.71 -2.85
CA ASP A 90 11.04 -0.65 -3.23
C ASP A 90 9.63 -1.05 -2.69
N GLU A 91 8.58 -0.22 -2.82
CA GLU A 91 7.32 -0.34 -2.05
C GLU A 91 6.28 -1.28 -2.63
N GLN A 92 6.44 -1.67 -3.89
CA GLN A 92 5.53 -2.62 -4.50
C GLN A 92 5.47 -3.92 -3.66
N TYR A 93 6.56 -4.27 -2.99
CA TYR A 93 6.62 -5.45 -2.13
C TYR A 93 5.74 -5.41 -0.87
N TYR A 94 5.22 -4.27 -0.42
CA TYR A 94 4.27 -4.26 0.71
C TYR A 94 2.82 -4.46 0.29
N ASN A 95 2.50 -4.32 -0.99
CA ASN A 95 1.18 -4.61 -1.53
C ASN A 95 1.02 -6.14 -1.72
N PRO A 96 0.08 -6.82 -1.03
CA PRO A 96 -0.16 -8.25 -1.20
C PRO A 96 -0.51 -8.66 -2.63
N ASP A 97 -1.22 -7.82 -3.38
CA ASP A 97 -1.60 -8.12 -4.76
C ASP A 97 -0.39 -8.05 -5.69
N PHE A 98 0.46 -7.04 -5.51
CA PHE A 98 1.73 -6.98 -6.23
C PHE A 98 2.62 -8.16 -5.89
N ARG A 99 2.76 -8.50 -4.59
CA ARG A 99 3.56 -9.65 -4.18
C ARG A 99 3.04 -10.93 -4.80
N LYS A 100 1.73 -11.12 -4.82
CA LYS A 100 1.08 -12.25 -5.49
C LYS A 100 1.44 -12.30 -6.96
N GLU A 101 1.27 -11.20 -7.68
CA GLU A 101 1.61 -11.10 -9.11
C GLU A 101 3.09 -11.41 -9.35
N PHE A 102 3.99 -10.81 -8.56
CA PHE A 102 5.43 -11.04 -8.63
C PHE A 102 5.81 -12.51 -8.37
N ILE A 103 5.20 -13.14 -7.36
CA ILE A 103 5.42 -14.56 -7.03
C ILE A 103 4.97 -15.45 -8.19
N ILE A 104 3.78 -15.19 -8.75
CA ILE A 104 3.22 -15.97 -9.87
C ILE A 104 4.10 -15.81 -11.12
N ILE A 105 4.47 -14.59 -11.48
CA ILE A 105 5.34 -14.32 -12.63
C ILE A 105 6.68 -15.06 -12.47
N ASN A 106 7.34 -14.96 -11.30
CA ASN A 106 8.59 -15.68 -11.07
C ASN A 106 8.42 -17.20 -11.16
N ALA A 107 7.29 -17.75 -10.71
CA ALA A 107 7.01 -19.18 -10.81
C ALA A 107 6.76 -19.67 -12.26
N LEU A 108 6.19 -18.82 -13.12
CA LEU A 108 5.89 -19.16 -14.51
C LEU A 108 7.11 -19.05 -15.44
N MET A 109 8.12 -18.25 -15.07
CA MET A 109 9.32 -18.02 -15.90
C MET A 109 10.26 -19.24 -15.87
N LYS A 110 10.12 -20.14 -16.86
CA LYS A 110 10.91 -21.38 -17.03
C LYS A 110 12.43 -21.18 -17.04
N THR A 111 12.92 -20.01 -17.45
CA THR A 111 14.35 -19.72 -17.60
C THR A 111 15.01 -19.20 -16.33
N ASN A 112 14.25 -18.95 -15.26
CA ASN A 112 14.78 -18.33 -14.04
C ASN A 112 14.13 -18.94 -12.79
N SER A 113 14.28 -20.26 -12.61
CA SER A 113 13.72 -20.96 -11.45
C SER A 113 14.42 -20.52 -10.15
N LYS A 114 13.92 -19.44 -9.55
CA LYS A 114 14.37 -18.96 -8.25
C LYS A 114 13.80 -19.83 -7.14
N LYS A 115 14.62 -20.12 -6.13
CA LYS A 115 14.16 -20.71 -4.88
C LYS A 115 13.30 -19.68 -4.16
N ILE A 116 12.32 -20.15 -3.38
CA ILE A 116 11.36 -19.27 -2.70
C ILE A 116 12.03 -18.28 -1.73
N TYR A 117 13.20 -18.61 -1.16
CA TYR A 117 13.93 -17.69 -0.29
C TYR A 117 14.55 -16.52 -1.06
N GLU A 118 14.88 -16.69 -2.35
CA GLU A 118 15.44 -15.67 -3.23
C GLU A 118 14.34 -14.67 -3.61
N VAL A 119 13.18 -15.18 -4.02
CA VAL A 119 11.97 -14.38 -4.24
C VAL A 119 11.62 -13.59 -2.97
N ARG A 120 11.71 -14.21 -1.79
CA ARG A 120 11.49 -13.53 -0.50
C ARG A 120 12.48 -12.39 -0.25
N GLN A 121 13.76 -12.59 -0.56
CA GLN A 121 14.80 -11.57 -0.40
C GLN A 121 14.56 -10.39 -1.35
N GLU A 122 14.19 -10.66 -2.60
CA GLU A 122 13.82 -9.63 -3.59
C GLU A 122 12.61 -8.83 -3.13
N LEU A 123 11.57 -9.53 -2.63
CA LEU A 123 10.40 -8.90 -2.02
C LEU A 123 10.71 -8.21 -0.68
N LYS A 124 11.91 -8.36 -0.11
CA LYS A 124 12.29 -7.78 1.20
C LYS A 124 11.26 -8.06 2.32
N ILE A 125 10.62 -9.24 2.29
CA ILE A 125 9.59 -9.63 3.27
C ILE A 125 10.07 -10.70 4.26
N SER A 126 9.38 -10.78 5.40
CA SER A 126 9.62 -11.83 6.38
C SER A 126 9.20 -13.22 5.85
N LYS A 127 9.73 -14.28 6.46
CA LYS A 127 9.31 -15.67 6.15
C LYS A 127 7.80 -15.85 6.39
N SER A 128 7.27 -15.33 7.50
CA SER A 128 5.85 -15.47 7.83
C SER A 128 4.93 -14.73 6.86
N THR A 129 5.36 -13.59 6.30
CA THR A 129 4.65 -12.88 5.23
C THR A 129 4.63 -13.73 3.96
N MET A 130 5.79 -14.24 3.53
CA MET A 130 5.87 -15.13 2.35
C MET A 130 4.99 -16.37 2.51
N ASP A 131 5.05 -17.04 3.66
CA ASP A 131 4.23 -18.23 3.94
C ASP A 131 2.72 -17.89 3.87
N LYS A 132 2.32 -16.70 4.32
CA LYS A 132 0.93 -16.23 4.23
C LYS A 132 0.52 -15.96 2.78
N ASP A 133 1.35 -15.28 2.00
CA ASP A 133 1.06 -14.99 0.60
C ASP A 133 0.95 -16.29 -0.21
N MET A 134 1.87 -17.24 -0.02
CA MET A 134 1.82 -18.56 -0.66
C MET A 134 0.57 -19.37 -0.30
N ARG A 135 0.09 -19.29 0.94
CA ARG A 135 -1.19 -19.91 1.33
C ARG A 135 -2.36 -19.28 0.57
N ASN A 136 -2.45 -17.95 0.56
CA ASN A 136 -3.52 -17.24 -0.14
C ASN A 136 -3.53 -17.59 -1.64
N ILE A 137 -2.36 -17.58 -2.29
CA ILE A 137 -2.21 -17.95 -3.72
C ILE A 137 -2.73 -19.37 -3.96
N ARG A 138 -2.34 -20.33 -3.12
CA ARG A 138 -2.78 -21.72 -3.25
C ARG A 138 -4.29 -21.86 -3.08
N ASP A 139 -4.88 -21.13 -2.14
CA ASP A 139 -6.31 -21.19 -1.89
C ASP A 139 -7.12 -20.54 -3.03
N GLU A 140 -6.60 -19.48 -3.66
CA GLU A 140 -7.20 -18.86 -4.85
C GLU A 140 -7.11 -19.78 -6.08
N LEU A 141 -6.00 -20.50 -6.29
CA LEU A 141 -5.81 -21.38 -7.46
C LEU A 141 -6.57 -22.72 -7.37
N LYS A 142 -7.21 -23.03 -6.24
CA LYS A 142 -8.04 -24.24 -6.06
C LYS A 142 -9.50 -24.05 -6.49
N GLN A 143 -9.88 -22.82 -6.83
CA GLN A 143 -11.22 -22.47 -7.33
C GLN A 143 -11.27 -22.66 -8.85
#